data_AF-A0A370H810-F1
#
_entry.id   AF-A0A370H810-F1
#
_cell.length_a   1.000
_cell.length_b   1.000
_cell.length_c   1.000
_cell.angle_alpha   90.00
_cell.angle_beta   90.00
_cell.angle_gamma   90.00
#
_symmetry.space_group_name_H-M   'P 1'
#
loop_
_entity.id
_entity.type
_entity.pdbx_description
1 polymer ?
#
loop_
_entity_poly.entity_id
_entity_poly.type
_entity_poly.pdbx_seq_one_letter_code
_entity_poly.pdbx_strand_id
1 'polypeptide(L)'
;MSDDGGSAGPVQGVSVVPEEVAEIGRYVYNIAETMRQALESAGKDVDSMLSDGWTGDAADEFSEGWTETRDGGAKLMQTLTTLAEKLGVTAANYQTAEADAAASVARLNM
;
A
#
# COMPACT_ATOMS: atom_id res chain seq x y z
N MET A 1 -18.00 -14.25 -50.72
CA MET A 1 -18.17 -13.78 -49.33
C MET A 1 -17.84 -14.96 -48.44
N SER A 2 -16.60 -15.03 -47.98
CA SER A 2 -16.15 -15.99 -46.98
C SER A 2 -15.63 -15.14 -45.82
N ASP A 3 -16.29 -15.32 -44.69
CA ASP A 3 -16.21 -14.51 -43.49
C ASP A 3 -14.90 -14.76 -42.74
N ASP A 4 -14.40 -13.69 -42.15
CA ASP A 4 -13.09 -13.54 -41.51
C ASP A 4 -13.11 -14.23 -40.13
N GLY A 5 -12.48 -15.41 -40.03
CA GLY A 5 -12.24 -16.09 -38.76
C GLY A 5 -10.90 -15.68 -38.17
N GLY A 6 -10.76 -14.41 -37.78
CA GLY A 6 -9.56 -13.87 -37.14
C GLY A 6 -9.14 -14.72 -35.94
N SER A 7 -7.98 -15.37 -36.07
CA SER A 7 -7.37 -16.12 -34.96
C SER A 7 -6.96 -15.14 -33.87
N ALA A 8 -7.76 -15.03 -32.82
CA ALA A 8 -7.37 -14.36 -31.60
C ALA A 8 -6.16 -15.11 -31.03
N GLY A 9 -4.96 -14.54 -31.21
CA GLY A 9 -3.74 -15.03 -30.57
C GLY A 9 -3.94 -15.09 -29.05
N PRO A 10 -3.19 -15.96 -28.35
CA PRO A 10 -3.37 -16.14 -26.92
C PRO A 10 -3.22 -14.79 -26.23
N VAL A 11 -4.33 -14.31 -25.66
CA VAL A 11 -4.32 -13.22 -24.71
C VAL A 11 -3.39 -13.70 -23.61
N GLN A 12 -2.19 -13.12 -23.50
CA GLN A 12 -1.29 -13.40 -22.39
C GLN A 12 -1.97 -12.82 -21.16
N GLY A 13 -2.88 -13.60 -20.58
CA GLY A 13 -3.59 -13.25 -19.37
C GLY A 13 -2.54 -13.06 -18.30
N VAL A 14 -2.43 -11.83 -17.80
CA VAL A 14 -1.73 -11.57 -16.55
C VAL A 14 -2.44 -12.40 -15.48
N SER A 15 -1.83 -13.52 -15.09
CA SER A 15 -2.31 -14.36 -14.01
C SER A 15 -2.00 -13.64 -12.70
N VAL A 16 -2.97 -12.88 -12.19
CA VAL A 16 -2.89 -12.33 -10.84
C VAL A 16 -3.15 -13.48 -9.88
N VAL A 17 -2.23 -13.72 -8.94
CA VAL A 17 -2.46 -14.62 -7.81
C VAL A 17 -2.98 -13.75 -6.65
N PRO A 18 -4.28 -13.80 -6.31
CA PRO A 18 -4.86 -12.92 -5.29
C PRO A 18 -4.15 -13.01 -3.95
N GLU A 19 -3.62 -14.18 -3.62
CA GLU A 19 -2.87 -14.45 -2.39
C GLU A 19 -1.58 -13.62 -2.34
N GLU A 20 -0.86 -13.50 -3.46
CA GLU A 20 0.37 -12.69 -3.57
C GLU A 20 0.06 -11.19 -3.45
N VAL A 21 -1.03 -10.72 -4.08
CA VAL A 21 -1.47 -9.32 -3.97
C VAL A 21 -1.84 -8.98 -2.52
N ALA A 22 -2.54 -9.89 -1.83
CA ALA A 22 -2.86 -9.74 -0.42
C ALA A 22 -1.61 -9.75 0.46
N GLU A 23 -0.59 -10.53 0.11
CA GLU A 23 0.69 -10.56 0.82
C GLU A 23 1.46 -9.24 0.66
N ILE A 24 1.53 -8.69 -0.55
CA ILE A 24 2.13 -7.37 -0.79
C ILE A 24 1.38 -6.30 0.01
N GLY A 25 0.05 -6.33 0.04
CA GLY A 25 -0.75 -5.42 0.86
C GLY A 25 -0.36 -5.48 2.34
N ARG A 26 -0.25 -6.69 2.91
CA ARG A 26 0.20 -6.89 4.30
C ARG A 26 1.63 -6.40 4.53
N TYR A 27 2.54 -6.65 3.59
CA TYR A 27 3.92 -6.20 3.67
C TYR A 27 4.02 -4.66 3.70
N VAL A 28 3.31 -3.98 2.79
CA VAL A 28 3.27 -2.51 2.72
C VAL A 28 2.69 -1.91 4.00
N TYR A 29 1.63 -2.51 4.55
CA TYR A 29 1.05 -2.09 5.83
C TYR A 29 2.06 -2.18 6.98
N ASN A 30 2.80 -3.29 7.06
CA ASN A 30 3.81 -3.49 8.10
C ASN A 30 4.97 -2.48 8.01
N ILE A 31 5.39 -2.11 6.80
CA ILE A 31 6.37 -1.03 6.59
C ILE A 31 5.81 0.29 7.12
N ALA A 32 4.58 0.65 6.74
CA ALA A 32 3.95 1.90 7.16
C ALA A 32 3.89 2.01 8.69
N GLU A 33 3.48 0.93 9.37
CA GLU A 33 3.38 0.90 10.83
C GLU A 33 4.76 0.95 11.51
N THR A 34 5.75 0.23 10.97
CA THR A 34 7.13 0.27 11.49
C THR A 34 7.71 1.67 11.39
N MET A 35 7.52 2.34 10.25
CA MET A 35 7.97 3.72 10.06
C MET A 35 7.23 4.68 11.01
N ARG A 36 5.95 4.44 11.29
CA ARG A 36 5.15 5.29 12.19
C ARG A 36 5.70 5.25 13.60
N GLN A 37 6.00 4.06 14.09
CA GLN A 37 6.61 3.87 15.41
C GLN A 37 8.01 4.49 15.48
N ALA A 38 8.82 4.33 14.43
CA ALA A 38 10.15 4.93 14.37
C ALA A 38 10.08 6.46 14.39
N LEU A 39 9.19 7.06 13.61
CA LEU A 39 9.00 8.52 13.56
C LEU A 39 8.46 9.06 14.89
N GLU A 40 7.57 8.33 15.55
CA GLU A 40 7.08 8.68 16.89
C GLU A 40 8.20 8.63 17.94
N SER A 41 9.07 7.62 17.88
CA SER A 41 10.24 7.52 18.75
C SER A 41 11.20 8.68 18.54
N ALA A 42 11.56 8.96 17.29
CA ALA A 42 12.43 10.08 16.94
C ALA A 42 11.82 11.42 17.37
N GLY A 43 10.49 11.57 17.30
CA GLY A 43 9.79 12.75 17.82
C GLY A 43 10.03 12.97 19.31
N LYS A 44 9.96 11.91 20.12
CA LYS A 44 10.24 12.01 21.56
C LYS A 44 11.68 12.42 21.84
N ASP A 45 12.63 11.89 21.07
CA ASP A 45 14.05 12.22 21.23
C ASP A 45 14.33 13.69 20.84
N VAL A 46 13.71 14.17 19.75
CA VAL A 46 13.81 15.57 19.34
C VAL A 46 13.15 16.51 20.34
N ASP A 47 11.95 16.17 20.83
CA ASP A 47 11.25 16.96 21.84
C ASP A 47 12.09 17.08 23.13
N SER A 48 12.72 15.99 23.58
CA SER A 48 13.66 16.00 24.72
C SER A 48 14.82 16.95 24.43
N MET A 49 15.52 16.77 23.31
CA MET A 49 16.69 17.55 22.94
C MET A 49 16.42 19.06 22.89
N LEU A 50 15.28 19.47 22.31
CA LEU A 50 14.87 20.88 22.24
C LEU A 50 14.44 21.42 23.62
N SER A 51 13.84 20.59 24.47
CA SER A 51 13.45 20.98 25.84
C SER A 51 14.61 21.02 26.83
N ASP A 52 15.67 20.24 26.60
CA ASP A 52 16.83 20.08 27.49
C ASP A 52 17.88 21.21 27.37
N GLY A 53 17.52 22.31 26.71
CA GLY A 53 18.29 23.56 26.69
C GLY A 53 19.05 23.84 25.40
N TRP A 54 18.88 23.02 24.35
CA TRP A 54 19.36 23.39 23.02
C TRP A 54 18.50 24.53 22.45
N THR A 55 19.10 25.70 22.26
CA THR A 55 18.40 26.94 21.88
C THR A 55 19.25 27.77 20.91
N GLY A 56 18.61 28.77 20.28
CA GLY A 56 19.22 29.68 19.31
C GLY A 56 18.90 29.29 17.86
N ASP A 57 19.35 30.11 16.91
CA ASP A 57 18.96 30.03 15.49
C ASP A 57 19.09 28.62 14.88
N ALA A 58 20.12 27.86 15.23
CA ALA A 58 20.32 26.50 14.75
C ALA A 58 19.29 25.50 15.30
N ALA A 59 18.82 25.69 16.54
CA ALA A 59 17.77 24.87 17.13
C ALA A 59 16.42 25.19 16.47
N ASP A 60 16.17 26.46 16.14
CA ASP A 60 14.96 26.90 15.45
C ASP A 60 14.90 26.33 14.03
N GLU A 61 15.98 26.45 13.24
CA GLU A 61 16.08 25.89 11.88
C GLU A 61 15.94 24.35 11.88
N PHE A 62 16.56 23.69 12.86
CA PHE A 62 16.38 22.25 13.05
C PHE A 62 14.93 21.88 13.38
N SER A 63 14.27 22.62 14.28
CA SER A 63 12.88 22.36 14.67
C SER A 63 11.91 22.51 13.49
N GLU A 64 12.14 23.52 12.64
CA GLU A 64 11.39 23.71 11.40
C GLU A 64 11.58 22.53 10.43
N GLY A 65 12.84 22.17 10.14
CA GLY A 65 13.14 21.04 9.26
C GLY A 65 12.66 19.69 9.80
N TRP A 66 12.69 19.50 11.12
CA TRP A 66 12.12 18.34 11.79
C TRP A 66 10.60 18.28 11.63
N THR A 67 9.91 19.41 11.76
CA THR A 67 8.46 19.50 11.58
C THR A 67 8.08 19.11 10.15
N GLU A 68 8.77 19.63 9.14
CA GLU A 68 8.55 19.26 7.75
C GLU A 68 8.79 17.75 7.51
N THR A 69 9.88 17.22 8.07
CA THR A 69 10.22 15.80 7.99
C THR A 69 9.13 14.92 8.62
N ARG A 70 8.63 15.31 9.79
CA ARG A 70 7.59 14.58 10.52
C ARG A 70 6.26 14.59 9.75
N ASP A 71 5.87 15.74 9.23
CA ASP A 71 4.64 15.88 8.46
C ASP A 71 4.70 15.12 7.13
N GLY A 72 5.81 15.23 6.41
CA GLY A 72 6.05 14.47 5.19
C GLY A 72 6.07 12.96 5.43
N GLY A 73 6.74 12.52 6.50
CA GLY A 73 6.75 11.12 6.93
C GLY A 73 5.34 10.62 7.25
N ALA A 74 4.56 11.37 8.03
CA ALA A 74 3.18 11.04 8.37
C ALA A 74 2.31 10.82 7.12
N LYS A 75 2.44 11.72 6.13
CA LYS A 75 1.72 11.63 4.86
C LYS A 75 2.14 10.42 4.01
N LEU A 76 3.44 10.10 3.98
CA LEU A 76 3.93 8.91 3.27
C LEU A 76 3.33 7.63 3.87
N MET A 77 3.34 7.51 5.20
CA MET A 77 2.82 6.33 5.90
C MET A 77 1.32 6.18 5.68
N GLN A 78 0.55 7.28 5.72
CA GLN A 78 -0.86 7.28 5.35
C GLN A 78 -1.07 6.77 3.91
N THR A 79 -0.25 7.24 2.97
CA THR A 79 -0.32 6.81 1.56
C THR A 79 -0.03 5.31 1.41
N LEU A 80 0.95 4.79 2.14
CA LEU A 80 1.28 3.36 2.16
C LEU A 80 0.14 2.54 2.76
N THR A 81 -0.48 2.99 3.85
CA THR A 81 -1.67 2.33 4.43
C THR A 81 -2.82 2.28 3.42
N THR A 82 -3.13 3.39 2.74
CA THR A 82 -4.16 3.42 1.68
C THR A 82 -3.81 2.50 0.51
N LEU A 83 -2.53 2.39 0.13
CA LEU A 83 -2.11 1.44 -0.90
C LEU A 83 -2.33 -0.01 -0.46
N ALA A 84 -1.94 -0.35 0.78
CA ALA A 84 -2.16 -1.67 1.35
C ALA A 84 -3.65 -2.06 1.38
N GLU A 85 -4.53 -1.15 1.78
CA GLU A 85 -5.99 -1.33 1.77
C GLU A 85 -6.50 -1.64 0.36
N LYS A 86 -6.07 -0.85 -0.64
CA LYS A 86 -6.48 -1.06 -2.04
C LYS A 86 -6.03 -2.41 -2.59
N LEU A 87 -4.81 -2.85 -2.25
CA LEU A 87 -4.30 -4.17 -2.64
C LEU A 87 -5.15 -5.28 -2.01
N GLY A 88 -5.50 -5.15 -0.72
CA GLY A 88 -6.39 -6.09 -0.03
C GLY A 88 -7.78 -6.17 -0.67
N VAL A 89 -8.41 -5.03 -0.99
CA VAL A 89 -9.70 -4.96 -1.68
C VAL A 89 -9.62 -5.60 -3.08
N THR A 90 -8.53 -5.35 -3.81
CA THR A 90 -8.33 -5.92 -5.14
C THR A 90 -8.25 -7.45 -5.10
N ALA A 91 -7.50 -8.00 -4.15
CA ALA A 91 -7.42 -9.45 -3.95
C ALA A 91 -8.79 -10.07 -3.62
N ALA A 92 -9.57 -9.45 -2.72
CA ALA A 92 -10.90 -9.93 -2.34
C ALA A 92 -11.90 -9.90 -3.52
N ASN A 93 -11.87 -8.84 -4.32
CA ASN A 93 -12.73 -8.71 -5.51
C ASN A 93 -12.41 -9.79 -6.54
N TYR A 94 -11.13 -10.09 -6.75
CA TYR A 94 -10.72 -11.13 -7.69
C TYR A 94 -11.20 -12.52 -7.24
N GLN A 95 -11.05 -12.85 -5.96
CA GLN A 95 -11.53 -14.12 -5.40
C GLN A 95 -13.06 -14.28 -5.54
N THR A 96 -13.81 -13.19 -5.40
CA THR A 96 -15.27 -13.20 -5.58
C THR A 96 -15.64 -13.44 -7.06
N ALA A 97 -14.99 -12.73 -7.98
CA ALA A 97 -15.22 -12.91 -9.41
C ALA A 97 -14.89 -14.34 -9.89
N GLU A 98 -13.82 -14.93 -9.36
CA GLU A 98 -13.44 -16.31 -9.66
C GLU A 98 -14.48 -17.31 -9.11
N ALA A 99 -14.96 -17.12 -7.89
CA ALA A 99 -16.00 -17.98 -7.30
C ALA A 99 -17.32 -17.92 -8.09
N ASP A 100 -17.72 -16.73 -8.54
CA ASP A 100 -18.91 -16.54 -9.38
C ASP A 100 -18.74 -17.19 -10.76
N ALA A 101 -17.56 -17.03 -11.38
CA ALA A 101 -17.24 -17.68 -12.64
C ALA A 101 -17.28 -19.21 -12.51
N ALA A 102 -16.63 -19.78 -11.49
CA ALA A 102 -16.65 -21.22 -11.22
C ALA A 102 -18.07 -21.74 -10.99
N ALA A 103 -18.90 -21.02 -10.23
CA ALA A 103 -20.30 -21.37 -10.01
C ALA A 103 -21.12 -21.32 -11.32
N SER A 104 -20.85 -20.35 -12.21
CA SER A 104 -21.51 -20.26 -13.51
C SER A 104 -21.14 -21.43 -14.43
N VAL A 105 -19.86 -21.80 -14.48
CA VAL A 105 -19.37 -22.94 -15.27
C VAL A 105 -19.94 -24.25 -14.74
N ALA A 106 -19.96 -24.43 -13.41
CA ALA A 106 -20.56 -25.60 -12.79
C ALA A 106 -22.04 -25.76 -13.15
N ARG A 107 -22.80 -24.66 -13.23
CA ARG A 107 -24.22 -24.66 -13.62
C ARG A 107 -24.45 -24.98 -15.10
N LEU A 108 -23.49 -24.65 -15.98
CA LEU A 108 -23.57 -24.97 -17.41
C LEU A 108 -23.24 -26.45 -17.71
N ASN A 109 -22.47 -27.08 -16.81
CA ASN A 109 -22.08 -28.49 -16.91
C ASN A 109 -23.04 -29.45 -16.19
N MET A 110 -24.14 -28.95 -15.63
CA MET A 110 -25.24 -29.72 -15.04
C MET A 110 -26.47 -29.65 -15.94
#